data_AF-A0A925D5F1-F1
#
_entry.id   AF-A0A925D5F1-F1
#
_cell.length_a   1.000
_cell.length_b   1.000
_cell.length_c   1.000
_cell.angle_alpha   90.00
_cell.angle_beta   90.00
_cell.angle_gamma   90.00
#
_symmetry.space_group_name_H-M   'P 1'
#
loop_
_entity.id
_entity.type
_entity.pdbx_description
1 polymer ?
#
loop_
_entity_poly.entity_id
_entity_poly.type
_entity_poly.pdbx_seq_one_letter_code
_entity_poly.pdbx_strand_id
1 'polypeptide(L)'
;YLRRRALPPEQLQHVKDSLAAGKSLIAIRTASHGFDQGDKAPAGFAQWPEFDKEVLGCDYHGHTAQEQGTEVSIAASAKSHPILAGLDPTWHANGGLYNSLPLDASATVLLTGVIKQPDGTLSPAEPVAWTRDYKSASGKTSRIFYTSLGPKEDFAQANFQKLLASAVKWGAGR
;
A
#
# COMPACT_ATOMS: atom_id res chain seq x y z
N TYR A 1 9.86 9.21 -3.54
CA TYR A 1 8.46 9.24 -4.01
C TYR A 1 8.43 8.76 -5.46
N LEU A 2 7.69 7.69 -5.76
CA LEU A 2 7.56 7.13 -7.11
C LEU A 2 6.08 7.08 -7.48
N ARG A 3 5.71 7.67 -8.62
CA ARG A 3 4.34 7.71 -9.15
C ARG A 3 4.44 7.72 -10.67
N ARG A 4 3.78 6.76 -11.33
CA ARG A 4 3.66 6.71 -12.80
C ARG A 4 5.01 6.90 -13.52
N ARG A 5 6.02 6.08 -13.22
CA ARG A 5 7.35 6.21 -13.84
C ARG A 5 7.84 4.91 -14.47
N ALA A 6 8.34 5.00 -15.69
CA ALA A 6 9.30 4.03 -16.20
C ALA A 6 10.70 4.33 -15.60
N LEU A 7 11.49 3.29 -15.35
CA LEU A 7 12.84 3.38 -14.80
C LEU A 7 13.87 2.84 -15.79
N PRO A 8 15.15 3.26 -15.70
CA PRO A 8 16.24 2.54 -16.33
C PRO A 8 16.15 1.03 -15.97
N PRO A 9 16.34 0.11 -16.93
CA PRO A 9 16.17 -1.33 -16.69
C PRO A 9 16.93 -1.86 -15.48
N GLU A 10 18.16 -1.39 -15.24
CA GLU A 10 18.97 -1.80 -14.09
C GLU A 10 18.31 -1.44 -12.74
N GLN A 11 17.66 -0.27 -12.66
CA GLN A 11 17.03 0.19 -11.42
C GLN A 11 15.79 -0.63 -11.09
N LEU A 12 14.98 -0.93 -12.12
CA LEU A 12 13.84 -1.83 -11.96
C LEU A 12 14.30 -3.26 -11.60
N GLN A 13 15.42 -3.70 -12.17
CA GLN A 13 15.99 -5.02 -11.88
C GLN A 13 16.40 -5.14 -10.40
N HIS A 14 16.97 -4.11 -9.79
CA HIS A 14 17.31 -4.12 -8.36
C HIS A 14 16.09 -4.34 -7.44
N VAL A 15 14.91 -3.83 -7.83
CA VAL A 15 13.65 -4.08 -7.11
C VAL A 15 13.26 -5.54 -7.24
N LYS A 16 13.28 -6.08 -8.46
CA LYS A 16 12.98 -7.50 -8.75
C LYS A 16 13.92 -8.43 -7.99
N ASP A 17 15.23 -8.16 -8.02
CA ASP A 17 16.24 -8.97 -7.34
C ASP A 17 16.06 -8.96 -5.82
N SER A 18 15.66 -7.81 -5.24
CA SER A 18 15.37 -7.72 -3.81
C SER A 18 14.19 -8.60 -3.42
N LEU A 19 13.11 -8.58 -4.19
CA LEU A 19 11.94 -9.43 -3.98
C LEU A 19 12.27 -10.92 -4.21
N ALA A 20 13.06 -11.23 -5.24
CA ALA A 20 13.54 -12.58 -5.53
C ALA A 20 14.48 -13.11 -4.44
N ALA A 21 15.16 -12.22 -3.71
CA ALA A 21 16.00 -12.57 -2.57
C ALA A 21 15.21 -12.75 -1.26
N GLY A 22 13.89 -12.53 -1.24
CA GLY A 22 13.05 -12.63 -0.04
C GLY A 22 13.09 -11.38 0.85
N LYS A 23 13.58 -10.24 0.33
CA LYS A 23 13.62 -9.00 1.12
C LYS A 23 12.22 -8.42 1.26
N SER A 24 11.90 -7.95 2.46
CA SER A 24 10.60 -7.35 2.74
C SER A 24 10.45 -6.00 2.03
N LEU A 25 9.21 -5.65 1.69
CA LEU A 25 8.86 -4.39 1.03
C LEU A 25 7.83 -3.62 1.86
N ILE A 26 8.13 -2.35 2.13
CA ILE A 26 7.18 -1.39 2.70
C ILE A 26 6.80 -0.42 1.59
N ALA A 27 5.59 -0.56 1.06
CA ALA A 27 5.07 0.25 -0.03
C ALA A 27 4.03 1.25 0.49
N ILE A 28 4.10 2.48 -0.01
CA ILE A 28 3.28 3.59 0.50
C ILE A 28 2.66 4.32 -0.69
N ARG A 29 1.37 4.63 -0.60
CA ARG A 29 0.63 5.46 -1.54
C ARG A 29 0.79 5.02 -2.99
N THR A 30 1.44 5.86 -3.78
CA THR A 30 1.49 5.77 -5.23
C THR A 30 2.40 4.65 -5.70
N ALA A 31 3.00 3.89 -4.78
CA ALA A 31 3.70 2.66 -5.08
C ALA A 31 2.81 1.65 -5.83
N SER A 32 1.49 1.63 -5.60
CA SER A 32 0.56 0.78 -6.36
C SER A 32 0.65 0.99 -7.87
N HIS A 33 0.88 2.22 -8.30
CA HIS A 33 1.05 2.59 -9.70
C HIS A 33 2.42 3.25 -9.93
N GLY A 34 3.44 2.80 -9.18
CA GLY A 34 4.76 3.41 -9.18
C GLY A 34 5.50 3.20 -10.49
N PHE A 35 5.45 1.97 -11.02
CA PHE A 35 6.20 1.52 -12.20
C PHE A 35 5.35 1.46 -13.48
N ASP A 36 4.14 2.00 -13.43
CA ASP A 36 3.22 2.05 -14.57
C ASP A 36 3.05 3.51 -15.01
N GLN A 37 3.73 3.94 -16.08
CA GLN A 37 3.57 5.34 -16.52
C GLN A 37 2.25 5.60 -17.28
N GLY A 38 1.42 4.58 -17.51
CA GLY A 38 0.17 4.66 -18.28
C GLY A 38 0.38 4.53 -19.80
N ASP A 39 1.41 5.16 -20.35
CA ASP A 39 1.80 5.02 -21.75
C ASP A 39 2.97 4.05 -21.95
N LYS A 40 3.27 3.73 -23.22
CA LYS A 40 4.46 2.97 -23.59
C LYS A 40 5.73 3.63 -23.04
N ALA A 41 6.55 2.86 -22.30
CA ALA A 41 7.85 3.30 -21.80
C ALA A 41 8.71 3.96 -22.91
N PRO A 42 9.42 5.07 -22.63
CA PRO A 42 10.40 5.64 -23.55
C PRO A 42 11.46 4.61 -23.94
N ALA A 43 12.09 4.79 -25.10
CA ALA A 43 13.19 3.92 -25.52
C ALA A 43 14.30 3.91 -24.44
N GLY A 44 14.75 2.70 -24.06
CA GLY A 44 15.76 2.52 -23.02
C GLY A 44 15.22 2.51 -21.58
N PHE A 45 13.91 2.58 -21.37
CA PHE A 45 13.27 2.48 -20.05
C PHE A 45 12.37 1.25 -19.95
N ALA A 46 12.17 0.77 -18.72
CA ALA A 46 11.33 -0.36 -18.38
C ALA A 46 10.21 0.03 -17.41
N GLN A 47 9.11 -0.71 -17.48
CA GLN A 47 7.93 -0.57 -16.62
C GLN A 47 7.59 -1.91 -15.97
N TRP A 48 6.73 -1.84 -14.95
CA TRP A 48 6.09 -3.01 -14.36
C TRP A 48 4.63 -2.66 -14.05
N PRO A 49 3.74 -2.67 -15.07
CA PRO A 49 2.36 -2.25 -14.91
C PRO A 49 1.58 -3.09 -13.89
N GLU A 50 1.80 -4.40 -13.88
CA GLU A 50 1.12 -5.34 -12.97
C GLU A 50 1.75 -5.41 -11.57
N PHE A 51 2.59 -4.45 -11.16
CA PHE A 51 3.29 -4.49 -9.87
C PHE A 51 2.32 -4.53 -8.67
N ASP A 52 1.21 -3.80 -8.74
CA ASP A 52 0.16 -3.85 -7.72
C ASP A 52 -0.43 -5.25 -7.57
N LYS A 53 -0.83 -5.89 -8.67
CA LYS A 53 -1.41 -7.24 -8.64
C LYS A 53 -0.39 -8.29 -8.26
N GLU A 54 0.78 -8.27 -8.90
CA GLU A 54 1.80 -9.29 -8.70
C GLU A 54 2.44 -9.22 -7.32
N VAL A 55 2.78 -8.02 -6.84
CA VAL A 55 3.56 -7.85 -5.59
C VAL A 55 2.66 -7.43 -4.44
N LEU A 56 1.90 -6.34 -4.59
CA LEU A 56 1.08 -5.81 -3.50
C LEU A 56 -0.18 -6.66 -3.25
N GLY A 57 -0.66 -7.38 -4.25
CA GLY A 57 -1.87 -8.19 -4.19
C GLY A 57 -3.14 -7.36 -4.19
N CYS A 58 -3.18 -6.25 -4.94
CA CYS A 58 -4.37 -5.42 -5.14
C CYS A 58 -4.57 -5.06 -6.61
N ASP A 59 -5.75 -4.55 -6.95
CA ASP A 59 -6.07 -4.02 -8.27
C ASP A 59 -6.39 -2.52 -8.16
N TYR A 60 -5.43 -1.65 -8.47
CA TYR A 60 -5.63 -0.22 -8.28
C TYR A 60 -6.42 0.41 -9.44
N HIS A 61 -7.60 0.93 -9.13
CA HIS A 61 -8.53 1.53 -10.10
C HIS A 61 -8.73 3.04 -9.95
N GLY A 62 -7.78 3.73 -9.32
CA GLY A 62 -7.90 5.16 -9.04
C GLY A 62 -8.31 5.44 -7.60
N HIS A 63 -8.90 6.61 -7.36
CA HIS A 63 -9.25 7.03 -6.01
C HIS A 63 -10.50 7.90 -5.98
N THR A 64 -11.27 7.76 -4.91
CA THR A 64 -12.37 8.67 -4.54
C THR A 64 -11.81 9.90 -3.84
N ALA A 65 -12.51 11.02 -4.00
CA ALA A 65 -12.03 12.39 -3.80
C ALA A 65 -11.13 12.60 -2.56
N GLN A 66 -10.06 13.36 -2.81
CA GLN A 66 -8.98 13.63 -1.87
C GLN A 66 -9.29 14.76 -0.87
N GLU A 67 -10.30 15.58 -1.16
CA GLU A 67 -10.59 16.80 -0.38
C GLU A 67 -11.20 16.52 0.99
N GLN A 68 -11.99 15.47 1.14
CA GLN A 68 -12.62 15.14 2.43
C GLN A 68 -11.73 14.35 3.38
N GLY A 69 -10.60 13.81 2.92
CA GLY A 69 -9.82 12.83 3.69
C GLY A 69 -10.52 11.47 3.84
N THR A 70 -9.89 10.55 4.56
CA THR A 70 -10.38 9.18 4.77
C THR A 70 -10.57 8.91 6.25
N GLU A 71 -11.74 8.41 6.62
CA GLU A 71 -11.99 7.87 7.96
C GLU A 71 -11.47 6.43 8.01
N VAL A 72 -10.41 6.22 8.79
CA VAL A 72 -9.70 4.94 8.88
C VAL A 72 -10.17 4.18 10.12
N SER A 73 -10.26 2.86 10.01
CA SER A 73 -10.58 1.95 11.11
C SER A 73 -9.75 0.67 11.04
N ILE A 74 -9.38 0.11 12.20
CA ILE A 74 -8.77 -1.21 12.28
C ILE A 74 -9.76 -2.28 11.81
N ALA A 75 -9.33 -3.11 10.86
CA ALA A 75 -10.12 -4.24 10.37
C ALA A 75 -10.36 -5.25 11.50
N ALA A 76 -11.60 -5.72 11.64
CA ALA A 76 -11.99 -6.61 12.74
C ALA A 76 -11.18 -7.90 12.79
N SER A 77 -10.77 -8.43 11.64
CA SER A 77 -9.98 -9.66 11.49
C SER A 77 -8.51 -9.52 11.89
N ALA A 78 -7.99 -8.30 12.05
CA ALA A 78 -6.56 -8.05 12.23
C ALA A 78 -6.20 -7.38 13.56
N LYS A 79 -7.13 -7.28 14.51
CA LYS A 79 -6.92 -6.57 15.79
C LYS A 79 -5.67 -7.01 16.59
N SER A 80 -5.25 -8.27 16.46
CA SER A 80 -4.05 -8.81 17.12
C SER A 80 -2.76 -8.67 16.31
N HIS A 81 -2.81 -8.09 15.10
CA HIS A 81 -1.64 -8.00 14.24
C HIS A 81 -0.62 -7.01 14.84
N PRO A 82 0.68 -7.37 14.93
CA PRO A 82 1.69 -6.56 15.62
C PRO A 82 1.87 -5.16 15.04
N ILE A 83 1.60 -4.96 13.73
CA ILE A 83 1.64 -3.64 13.10
C ILE A 83 0.63 -2.67 13.72
N LEU A 84 -0.47 -3.18 14.27
CA LEU A 84 -1.56 -2.38 14.85
C LEU A 84 -1.37 -2.08 16.34
N ALA A 85 -0.29 -2.56 16.96
CA ALA A 85 -0.04 -2.37 18.37
C ALA A 85 0.15 -0.88 18.72
N GLY A 86 -0.71 -0.36 19.62
CA GLY A 86 -0.64 1.01 20.11
C GLY A 86 -1.16 2.09 19.14
N LEU A 87 -1.81 1.67 18.05
CA LEU A 87 -2.57 2.56 17.18
C LEU A 87 -3.93 2.87 17.80
N ASP A 88 -4.42 4.09 17.56
CA ASP A 88 -5.82 4.41 17.81
C ASP A 88 -6.70 3.61 16.83
N PRO A 89 -7.81 3.01 17.29
CA PRO A 89 -8.61 2.08 16.49
C PRO A 89 -9.30 2.76 15.30
N THR A 90 -9.52 4.07 15.39
CA THR A 90 -10.06 4.91 14.32
C THR A 90 -9.34 6.26 14.29
N TRP A 91 -9.17 6.85 13.11
CA TRP A 91 -8.62 8.20 12.95
C TRP A 91 -8.92 8.76 11.56
N HIS A 92 -8.75 10.07 11.41
CA HIS A 92 -8.90 10.76 10.14
C HIS A 92 -7.54 10.94 9.44
N ALA A 93 -7.43 10.47 8.20
CA ALA A 93 -6.26 10.66 7.34
C ALA A 93 -6.54 11.71 6.25
N ASN A 94 -5.54 12.50 5.86
CA ASN A 94 -5.71 13.63 4.92
C ASN A 94 -5.74 13.21 3.44
N GLY A 95 -5.76 11.91 3.16
CA GLY A 95 -5.74 11.35 1.82
C GLY A 95 -7.13 10.95 1.32
N GLY A 96 -7.33 11.02 0.00
CA GLY A 96 -8.45 10.34 -0.64
C GLY A 96 -8.34 8.83 -0.54
N LEU A 97 -9.45 8.15 -0.82
CA LEU A 97 -9.58 6.71 -0.69
C LEU A 97 -9.19 6.02 -2.00
N TYR A 98 -8.23 5.11 -1.98
CA TYR A 98 -7.82 4.36 -3.17
C TYR A 98 -8.73 3.15 -3.38
N ASN A 99 -9.23 3.00 -4.59
CA ASN A 99 -10.02 1.84 -5.00
C ASN A 99 -9.03 0.71 -5.33
N SER A 100 -8.90 -0.27 -4.43
CA SER A 100 -7.82 -1.27 -4.47
C SER A 100 -8.35 -2.71 -4.54
N LEU A 101 -9.67 -2.89 -4.44
CA LEU A 101 -10.31 -4.19 -4.55
C LEU A 101 -10.38 -4.66 -6.02
N PRO A 102 -10.30 -5.99 -6.27
CA PRO A 102 -10.16 -7.05 -5.26
C PRO A 102 -8.73 -7.18 -4.72
N LEU A 103 -8.60 -7.72 -3.49
CA LEU A 103 -7.31 -8.16 -2.97
C LEU A 103 -7.08 -9.64 -3.26
N ASP A 104 -5.81 -10.01 -3.44
CA ASP A 104 -5.35 -11.39 -3.48
C ASP A 104 -5.73 -12.12 -2.17
N ALA A 105 -6.10 -13.40 -2.26
CA ALA A 105 -6.52 -14.19 -1.10
C ALA A 105 -5.43 -14.36 -0.02
N SER A 106 -4.17 -14.14 -0.37
CA SER A 106 -3.03 -14.11 0.58
C SER A 106 -2.88 -12.78 1.32
N ALA A 107 -3.66 -11.75 0.97
CA ALA A 107 -3.62 -10.47 1.66
C ALA A 107 -4.39 -10.51 2.98
N THR A 108 -3.79 -9.94 4.02
CA THR A 108 -4.43 -9.71 5.33
C THR A 108 -4.71 -8.22 5.49
N VAL A 109 -5.97 -7.82 5.39
CA VAL A 109 -6.40 -6.42 5.59
C VAL A 109 -6.19 -6.02 7.04
N LEU A 110 -5.42 -4.95 7.25
CA LEU A 110 -5.16 -4.38 8.58
C LEU A 110 -6.06 -3.19 8.87
N LEU A 111 -6.26 -2.33 7.87
CA LEU A 111 -7.03 -1.09 7.99
C LEU A 111 -8.01 -0.97 6.83
N THR A 112 -9.21 -0.50 7.13
CA THR A 112 -10.23 -0.10 6.14
C THR A 112 -10.47 1.39 6.20
N GLY A 113 -10.85 1.99 5.07
CA GLY A 113 -11.17 3.41 4.97
C GLY A 113 -12.52 3.65 4.29
N VAL A 114 -13.20 4.71 4.70
CA VAL A 114 -14.40 5.24 4.04
C VAL A 114 -14.29 6.75 3.86
N ILE A 115 -14.96 7.30 2.85
CA ILE A 115 -15.19 8.73 2.71
C ILE A 115 -16.55 9.06 3.31
N LYS A 116 -16.59 10.06 4.21
CA LYS A 116 -17.84 10.66 4.67
C LYS A 116 -18.24 11.79 3.74
N GLN A 117 -19.35 11.62 3.03
CA GLN A 117 -19.89 12.61 2.11
C GLN A 117 -20.53 13.80 2.86
N PRO A 118 -20.69 14.96 2.21
CA PRO A 118 -21.32 16.14 2.83
C PRO A 118 -22.74 15.89 3.35
N ASP A 119 -23.49 14.99 2.71
CA ASP A 119 -24.84 14.57 3.12
C ASP A 119 -24.83 13.54 4.28
N GLY A 120 -23.65 13.18 4.78
CA GLY A 120 -23.45 12.23 5.87
C GLY A 120 -23.38 10.77 5.44
N THR A 121 -23.60 10.45 4.16
CA THR A 121 -23.46 9.09 3.63
C THR A 121 -22.00 8.64 3.62
N LEU A 122 -21.77 7.33 3.71
CA LEU A 122 -20.44 6.74 3.63
C LEU A 122 -20.23 6.08 2.27
N SER A 123 -19.03 6.25 1.69
CA SER A 123 -18.63 5.44 0.55
C SER A 123 -18.57 3.96 0.91
N PRO A 124 -18.54 3.06 -0.09
CA PRO A 124 -18.05 1.71 0.12
C PRO A 124 -16.68 1.74 0.82
N ALA A 125 -16.46 0.76 1.70
CA ALA A 125 -15.18 0.63 2.41
C ALA A 125 -14.14 0.01 1.50
N GLU A 126 -12.94 0.59 1.50
CA GLU A 126 -11.77 0.05 0.79
C GLU A 126 -10.67 -0.32 1.79
N PRO A 127 -9.83 -1.32 1.49
CA PRO A 127 -8.63 -1.57 2.29
C PRO A 127 -7.64 -0.41 2.12
N VAL A 128 -7.13 0.12 3.22
CA VAL A 128 -6.14 1.22 3.21
C VAL A 128 -4.79 0.82 3.79
N ALA A 129 -4.69 -0.35 4.42
CA ALA A 129 -3.42 -1.02 4.66
C ALA A 129 -3.61 -2.54 4.79
N TRP A 130 -2.66 -3.30 4.27
CA TRP A 130 -2.64 -4.75 4.34
C TRP A 130 -1.22 -5.31 4.29
N THR A 131 -1.09 -6.57 4.68
CA THR A 131 0.13 -7.35 4.47
C THR A 131 -0.10 -8.49 3.50
N ARG A 132 0.96 -8.98 2.86
CA ARG A 132 0.92 -10.18 2.01
C ARG A 132 2.27 -10.88 2.02
N ASP A 133 2.24 -12.21 1.93
CA ASP A 133 3.43 -13.01 1.65
C ASP A 133 3.57 -13.23 0.14
N TYR A 134 4.53 -12.51 -0.47
CA TYR A 134 4.84 -12.65 -1.89
C TYR A 134 5.86 -13.76 -2.11
N LYS A 135 5.44 -14.85 -2.77
CA LYS A 135 6.34 -15.93 -3.18
C LYS A 135 6.96 -15.62 -4.54
N SER A 136 8.27 -15.38 -4.54
CA SER A 136 9.01 -15.15 -5.77
C SER A 136 9.27 -16.45 -6.53
N ALA A 137 9.64 -16.34 -7.81
CA ALA A 137 10.00 -17.48 -8.65
C ALA A 137 11.21 -18.30 -8.13
N SER A 138 12.05 -17.71 -7.26
CA SER A 138 13.16 -18.41 -6.61
C SER A 138 12.72 -19.31 -5.44
N GLY A 139 11.42 -19.31 -5.10
CA GLY A 139 10.86 -20.01 -3.94
C GLY A 139 10.99 -19.24 -2.62
N LYS A 140 11.69 -18.10 -2.60
CA LYS A 140 11.78 -17.24 -1.42
C LYS A 140 10.51 -16.41 -1.24
N THR A 141 10.14 -16.19 0.02
CA THR A 141 8.97 -15.38 0.40
C THR A 141 9.42 -14.01 0.90
N SER A 142 8.84 -12.96 0.34
CA SER A 142 9.01 -11.57 0.78
C SER A 142 7.76 -11.12 1.52
N ARG A 143 7.95 -10.55 2.71
CA ARG A 143 6.85 -9.92 3.46
C ARG A 143 6.58 -8.54 2.90
N ILE A 144 5.36 -8.32 2.44
CA ILE A 144 4.91 -7.07 1.86
C ILE A 144 3.98 -6.40 2.87
N PHE A 145 4.21 -5.13 3.14
CA PHE A 145 3.22 -4.24 3.73
C PHE A 145 2.93 -3.13 2.72
N TYR A 146 1.66 -2.85 2.49
CA TYR A 146 1.23 -1.71 1.71
C TYR A 146 0.21 -0.88 2.49
N THR A 147 0.27 0.44 2.30
CA THR A 147 -0.79 1.36 2.68
C THR A 147 -1.05 2.39 1.59
N SER A 148 -2.32 2.69 1.31
CA SER A 148 -2.73 3.78 0.41
C SER A 148 -2.72 5.16 1.10
N LEU A 149 -2.55 5.18 2.42
CA LEU A 149 -2.34 6.39 3.23
C LEU A 149 -0.93 6.95 3.05
N GLY A 150 -0.69 8.19 3.50
CA GLY A 150 0.61 8.85 3.43
C GLY A 150 0.75 10.05 2.47
N PRO A 151 -0.20 11.00 2.42
CA PRO A 151 0.08 12.37 2.01
C PRO A 151 1.10 12.94 2.97
N LYS A 152 1.76 14.01 2.53
CA LYS A 152 2.77 14.69 3.34
C LYS A 152 2.22 15.02 4.74
N GLU A 153 0.95 15.39 4.83
CA GLU A 153 0.26 15.78 6.04
C GLU A 153 0.10 14.61 7.03
N ASP A 154 -0.13 13.37 6.56
CA ASP A 154 -0.25 12.22 7.48
C ASP A 154 1.08 11.91 8.18
N PHE A 155 2.24 12.27 7.61
CA PHE A 155 3.52 12.06 8.28
C PHE A 155 3.69 12.91 9.55
N ALA A 156 2.86 13.93 9.77
CA ALA A 156 2.78 14.65 11.03
C ALA A 156 1.86 13.97 12.06
N GLN A 157 1.03 13.01 11.64
CA GLN A 157 0.09 12.31 12.52
C GLN A 157 0.78 11.18 13.29
N ALA A 158 0.66 11.19 14.61
CA ALA A 158 1.26 10.17 15.47
C ALA A 158 0.80 8.75 15.11
N ASN A 159 -0.47 8.57 14.73
CA ASN A 159 -1.00 7.26 14.38
C ASN A 159 -0.36 6.69 13.11
N PHE A 160 -0.18 7.52 12.07
CA PHE A 160 0.49 7.12 10.84
C PHE A 160 1.99 6.89 11.04
N GLN A 161 2.66 7.69 11.87
CA GLN A 161 4.05 7.44 12.25
C GLN A 161 4.23 6.09 12.95
N LYS A 162 3.34 5.75 13.90
CA LYS A 162 3.33 4.44 14.58
C LYS A 162 3.07 3.29 13.61
N LEU A 163 2.12 3.46 12.68
CA LEU A 163 1.83 2.47 11.64
C LEU A 163 3.09 2.15 10.83
N LEU A 164 3.76 3.18 10.30
CA LEU A 164 4.96 3.00 9.49
C LEU A 164 6.13 2.42 10.29
N ALA A 165 6.36 2.91 11.52
CA ALA A 165 7.41 2.39 12.39
C ALA A 165 7.19 0.89 12.69
N SER A 166 5.95 0.49 12.95
CA SER A 166 5.59 -0.90 13.25
C SER A 166 5.68 -1.77 11.99
N ALA A 167 5.26 -1.27 10.83
CA ALA A 167 5.42 -1.96 9.56
C ALA A 167 6.91 -2.21 9.21
N VAL A 168 7.78 -1.23 9.44
CA VAL A 168 9.24 -1.38 9.24
C VAL A 168 9.84 -2.41 10.18
N LYS A 169 9.50 -2.38 11.47
CA LYS A 169 9.96 -3.39 12.45
C LYS A 169 9.49 -4.79 12.06
N TRP A 170 8.19 -4.91 11.76
CA TRP A 170 7.60 -6.16 11.32
C TRP A 170 8.31 -6.71 10.09
N GLY A 171 8.52 -5.90 9.04
CA GLY A 171 9.24 -6.30 7.83
C GLY A 171 10.71 -6.68 8.09
N ALA A 172 11.36 -6.05 9.07
CA ALA A 172 12.70 -6.41 9.53
C ALA A 172 12.74 -7.68 10.42
N GLY A 173 11.58 -8.24 10.80
CA GLY A 173 11.49 -9.42 11.67
C GLY A 173 11.72 -9.11 13.14
N ARG A 174 11.38 -7.89 13.57
CA ARG A 174 11.52 -7.40 14.94
C ARG A 174 10.18 -7.01 15.55
#